data_AF-A0A7S1D403-F1
#
_entry.id   AF-A0A7S1D403-F1
#
_cell.length_a   1.000
_cell.length_b   1.000
_cell.length_c   1.000
_cell.angle_alpha   90.00
_cell.angle_beta   90.00
_cell.angle_gamma   90.00
#
_symmetry.space_group_name_H-M   'P 1'
#
loop_
_entity.id
_entity.type
_entity.pdbx_description
1 polymer ?
#
loop_
_entity_poly.entity_id
_entity_poly.type
_entity_poly.pdbx_seq_one_letter_code
_entity_poly.pdbx_strand_id
1 'polypeptide(L)'
;MPSMSYNDGGGGGELIVRRGLCDSNATDQVFASTRFVDMPKYPSATPSISLSPSVSGAPSLPIDLQPRILELSIYFDLYPTQVGWILTTTTTTTTTTALRNSTTDPCDEQYDDEGIVVVAEAQSGHYDNYNRYTLVVERMALDPGATYTFELYDTGGDGLCCESGRMSLTLMEPDGSVTYLLRGIDDFGPELNTTFTVSGSSSSSSSASVVPVNCTTNPTTTNATT
;
A
#
# COMPACT_ATOMS: atom_id res chain seq x y z
N MET A 1 1.98 -0.50 48.83
CA MET A 1 1.57 -0.41 47.41
C MET A 1 1.41 -1.84 46.92
N PRO A 2 0.22 -2.28 46.51
CA PRO A 2 -0.01 -3.68 46.21
C PRO A 2 0.58 -4.02 44.82
N SER A 3 1.28 -5.15 44.75
CA SER A 3 1.79 -5.76 43.54
C SER A 3 0.62 -6.23 42.66
N MET A 4 0.51 -5.70 41.45
CA MET A 4 -0.32 -6.31 40.41
C MET A 4 0.46 -7.45 39.76
N SER A 5 0.07 -8.68 40.08
CA SER A 5 0.43 -9.86 39.29
C SER A 5 -0.44 -9.87 38.04
N TYR A 6 0.16 -9.62 36.88
CA TYR A 6 -0.51 -9.70 35.59
C TYR A 6 -0.62 -11.17 35.18
N ASN A 7 -1.85 -11.65 35.02
CA ASN A 7 -2.12 -12.96 34.43
C ASN A 7 -1.97 -12.82 32.92
N ASP A 8 -0.96 -13.49 32.37
CA ASP A 8 -0.78 -13.67 30.93
C ASP A 8 -1.84 -14.66 30.42
N GLY A 9 -3.05 -14.15 30.22
CA GLY A 9 -4.12 -14.84 29.52
C GLY A 9 -3.91 -14.63 28.03
N GLY A 10 -2.99 -15.41 27.44
CA GLY A 10 -2.75 -15.51 26.01
C GLY A 10 -4.02 -15.93 25.26
N GLY A 11 -4.88 -14.96 24.98
CA GLY A 11 -5.94 -15.02 24.00
C GLY A 11 -5.43 -14.35 22.74
N GLY A 12 -4.58 -15.05 21.98
CA GLY A 12 -4.28 -14.67 20.61
C GLY A 12 -5.59 -14.64 19.83
N GLY A 13 -6.15 -13.45 19.64
CA GLY A 13 -7.19 -13.21 18.66
C GLY A 13 -6.58 -13.47 17.30
N GLU A 14 -6.68 -14.71 16.84
CA GLU A 14 -6.44 -15.08 15.45
C GLU A 14 -7.44 -14.27 14.62
N LEU A 15 -6.99 -13.18 14.00
CA LEU A 15 -7.76 -12.51 12.96
C LEU A 15 -7.74 -13.46 11.76
N ILE A 16 -8.67 -14.42 11.76
CA ILE A 16 -8.87 -15.32 10.64
C ILE A 16 -9.49 -14.50 9.51
N VAL A 17 -8.64 -13.87 8.70
CA VAL A 17 -9.04 -13.49 7.34
C VAL A 17 -9.19 -14.80 6.57
N ARG A 18 -10.37 -15.40 6.66
CA ARG A 18 -10.75 -16.55 5.84
C ARG A 18 -10.77 -16.08 4.39
N ARG A 19 -9.62 -16.20 3.70
CA ARG A 19 -9.66 -16.33 2.25
C ARG A 19 -10.49 -17.57 1.95
N GLY A 20 -11.66 -17.36 1.33
CA GLY A 20 -12.39 -18.41 0.64
C GLY A 20 -11.55 -18.92 -0.53
N LEU A 21 -10.52 -19.70 -0.23
CA LEU A 21 -9.77 -20.50 -1.19
C LEU A 21 -10.60 -21.76 -1.43
N CYS A 22 -11.55 -21.67 -2.35
CA CYS A 22 -12.14 -22.84 -2.99
C CYS A 22 -11.11 -23.43 -3.96
N ASP A 23 -10.01 -23.99 -3.45
CA ASP A 23 -9.14 -24.89 -4.20
C ASP A 23 -8.29 -25.72 -3.21
N SER A 24 -8.84 -26.87 -2.84
CA SER A 24 -8.16 -27.90 -2.06
C SER A 24 -7.19 -28.69 -2.95
N ASN A 25 -6.05 -28.12 -3.38
CA ASN A 25 -4.92 -28.93 -3.87
C ASN A 25 -3.58 -28.17 -4.05
N ALA A 26 -3.00 -27.63 -2.98
CA ALA A 26 -1.61 -27.16 -3.02
C ALA A 26 -0.77 -27.92 -1.99
N THR A 27 0.11 -28.77 -2.51
CA THR A 27 1.05 -29.59 -1.75
C THR A 27 2.23 -28.73 -1.31
N ASP A 28 2.58 -28.81 -0.02
CA ASP A 28 3.77 -28.21 0.58
C ASP A 28 5.05 -28.57 -0.20
N GLN A 29 5.78 -27.55 -0.65
CA GLN A 29 7.15 -27.69 -1.16
C GLN A 29 8.10 -27.04 -0.14
N VAL A 30 8.72 -27.90 0.67
CA VAL A 30 9.81 -27.56 1.58
C VAL A 30 11.07 -27.25 0.75
N PHE A 31 11.51 -26.00 0.74
CA PHE A 31 12.78 -25.62 0.11
C PHE A 31 13.94 -26.06 1.00
N ALA A 32 14.77 -26.97 0.46
CA ALA A 32 15.97 -27.47 1.10
C ALA A 32 17.10 -26.43 1.09
N SER A 33 17.80 -26.36 2.22
CA SER A 33 18.98 -25.51 2.46
C SER A 33 20.18 -25.93 1.60
N THR A 34 20.64 -25.04 0.72
CA THR A 34 21.80 -25.24 -0.15
C THR A 34 23.09 -25.00 0.61
N ARG A 35 24.02 -25.97 0.60
CA ARG A 35 25.34 -25.86 1.21
C ARG A 35 26.27 -24.97 0.36
N PHE A 36 27.00 -24.10 1.04
CA PHE A 36 28.08 -23.29 0.46
C PHE A 36 29.24 -24.19 0.02
N VAL A 37 29.62 -24.10 -1.25
CA VAL A 37 30.81 -24.74 -1.82
C VAL A 37 31.93 -23.71 -1.84
N ASP A 38 33.12 -24.11 -1.40
CA ASP A 38 34.34 -23.29 -1.36
C ASP A 38 34.67 -22.67 -2.72
N MET A 39 34.91 -21.35 -2.70
CA MET A 39 35.30 -20.57 -3.87
C MET A 39 36.80 -20.77 -4.20
N PRO A 40 37.18 -21.08 -5.45
CA PRO A 40 38.57 -21.08 -5.87
C PRO A 40 39.15 -19.65 -5.93
N LYS A 41 40.38 -19.48 -5.43
CA LYS A 41 41.19 -18.27 -5.55
C LYS A 41 41.36 -17.86 -7.02
N TYR A 42 40.80 -16.72 -7.41
CA TYR A 42 41.02 -16.13 -8.72
C TYR A 42 42.36 -15.40 -8.82
N PRO A 43 43.10 -15.53 -9.93
CA PRO A 43 44.33 -14.79 -10.18
C PRO A 43 44.04 -13.29 -10.43
N SER A 44 44.86 -12.46 -9.80
CA SER A 44 44.85 -11.00 -9.89
C SER A 44 45.46 -10.54 -11.21
N ALA A 45 44.62 -10.17 -12.16
CA ALA A 45 45.02 -9.35 -13.31
C ALA A 45 44.08 -8.14 -13.36
N THR A 46 44.64 -6.95 -13.14
CA THR A 46 43.92 -5.67 -13.13
C THR A 46 43.64 -5.21 -14.56
N PRO A 47 42.37 -5.18 -15.03
CA PRO A 47 42.04 -4.58 -16.31
C PRO A 47 42.07 -3.06 -16.20
N SER A 48 42.70 -2.40 -17.18
CA SER A 48 42.66 -0.95 -17.35
C SER A 48 41.30 -0.56 -17.98
N ILE A 49 40.37 -0.10 -17.14
CA ILE A 49 39.03 0.32 -17.55
C ILE A 49 39.04 1.78 -18.03
N SER A 50 38.46 1.97 -19.22
CA SER A 50 38.26 3.28 -19.86
C SER A 50 37.17 4.08 -19.12
N LEU A 51 37.49 5.33 -18.74
CA LEU A 51 36.68 6.21 -17.89
C LEU A 51 35.78 7.18 -18.69
N SER A 52 35.13 6.72 -19.75
CA SER A 52 34.08 7.51 -20.40
C SER A 52 32.72 6.89 -20.11
N PRO A 53 31.99 7.36 -19.08
CA PRO A 53 30.61 6.93 -18.89
C PRO A 53 29.78 7.45 -20.07
N SER A 54 29.38 6.56 -20.97
CA SER A 54 28.26 6.84 -21.86
C SER A 54 27.01 6.93 -21.01
N VAL A 55 26.53 8.16 -20.79
CA VAL A 55 25.23 8.40 -20.17
C VAL A 55 24.17 7.90 -21.14
N SER A 56 23.84 6.62 -21.03
CA SER A 56 22.71 6.03 -21.73
C SER A 56 21.45 6.60 -21.09
N GLY A 57 20.84 7.59 -21.74
CA GLY A 57 19.54 8.12 -21.36
C GLY A 57 18.47 7.05 -21.57
N ALA A 58 18.32 6.16 -20.59
CA ALA A 58 17.20 5.25 -20.56
C ALA A 58 15.90 6.07 -20.57
N PRO A 59 14.88 5.67 -21.36
CA PRO A 59 13.61 6.37 -21.36
C PRO A 59 13.00 6.32 -19.96
N SER A 60 12.74 7.48 -19.37
CA SER A 60 12.00 7.59 -18.12
C SER A 60 10.54 7.27 -18.36
N LEU A 61 9.92 6.46 -17.48
CA LEU A 61 8.48 6.22 -17.52
C LEU A 61 7.70 7.53 -17.41
N PRO A 62 6.56 7.68 -18.11
CA PRO A 62 5.63 8.78 -17.88
C PRO A 62 5.30 8.90 -16.39
N ILE A 63 5.21 10.13 -15.88
CA ILE A 63 4.97 10.43 -14.46
C ILE A 63 3.69 9.74 -13.94
N ASP A 64 2.69 9.56 -14.80
CA ASP A 64 1.42 8.90 -14.48
C ASP A 64 1.55 7.38 -14.26
N LEU A 65 2.64 6.78 -14.76
CA LEU A 65 2.94 5.36 -14.59
C LEU A 65 4.00 5.10 -13.51
N GLN A 66 4.49 6.16 -12.86
CA GLN A 66 5.44 6.00 -11.77
C GLN A 66 4.69 5.72 -10.45
N PRO A 67 5.09 4.66 -9.72
CA PRO A 67 4.46 4.33 -8.45
C PRO A 67 4.68 5.47 -7.45
N ARG A 68 3.69 5.71 -6.59
CA ARG A 68 3.88 6.57 -5.42
C ARG A 68 4.52 5.75 -4.33
N ILE A 69 5.47 6.32 -3.60
CA ILE A 69 6.19 5.59 -2.55
C ILE A 69 5.73 6.10 -1.20
N LEU A 70 5.10 5.22 -0.42
CA LEU A 70 4.93 5.42 1.01
C LEU A 70 6.24 5.05 1.70
N GLU A 71 6.81 5.99 2.45
CA GLU A 71 7.96 5.75 3.31
C GLU A 71 7.53 5.84 4.77
N LEU A 72 7.60 4.70 5.45
CA LEU A 72 7.35 4.55 6.88
C LEU A 72 8.70 4.51 7.58
N SER A 73 8.96 5.51 8.42
CA SER A 73 10.15 5.59 9.25
C SER A 73 9.79 5.35 10.70
N ILE A 74 10.31 4.28 11.29
CA ILE A 74 10.06 3.89 12.68
C ILE A 74 11.38 3.95 13.43
N TYR A 75 11.44 4.77 14.47
CA TYR A 75 12.51 4.81 15.44
C TYR A 75 12.03 4.08 16.70
N PHE A 76 12.55 2.88 16.91
CA PHE A 76 12.07 2.03 18.00
C PHE A 76 12.44 2.55 19.38
N ASP A 77 11.55 2.27 20.31
CA ASP A 77 11.72 2.43 21.74
C ASP A 77 12.49 1.25 22.35
N LEU A 78 12.24 0.93 23.62
CA LEU A 78 12.87 -0.20 24.30
C LEU A 78 12.31 -1.56 23.82
N TYR A 79 11.17 -1.59 23.12
CA TYR A 79 10.40 -2.79 22.82
C TYR A 79 10.00 -2.88 21.33
N PRO A 80 10.98 -2.98 20.40
CA PRO A 80 10.69 -3.14 18.97
C PRO A 80 9.80 -4.35 18.65
N THR A 81 9.83 -5.38 19.51
CA THR A 81 9.05 -6.61 19.37
C THR A 81 7.53 -6.37 19.49
N GLN A 82 7.11 -5.29 20.14
CA GLN A 82 5.70 -5.03 20.42
C GLN A 82 4.98 -4.28 19.30
N VAL A 83 5.76 -3.68 18.39
CA VAL A 83 5.28 -2.84 17.29
C VAL A 83 4.83 -3.70 16.13
N GLY A 84 3.61 -3.44 15.67
CA GLY A 84 3.09 -3.96 14.40
C GLY A 84 2.31 -2.90 13.66
N TRP A 85 2.16 -3.08 12.36
CA TRP A 85 1.38 -2.19 11.51
C TRP A 85 0.75 -2.95 10.35
N ILE A 86 -0.32 -2.39 9.81
CA ILE A 86 -1.01 -2.90 8.63
C ILE A 86 -1.41 -1.72 7.73
N LEU A 87 -1.18 -1.89 6.44
CA LEU A 87 -1.62 -0.97 5.40
C LEU A 87 -2.68 -1.69 4.57
N THR A 88 -3.88 -1.15 4.58
CA THR A 88 -5.01 -1.67 3.80
C THR A 88 -5.48 -0.65 2.76
N THR A 89 -6.16 -1.12 1.72
CA THR A 89 -6.86 -0.29 0.74
C THR A 89 -8.27 -0.85 0.54
N THR A 90 -9.23 0.03 0.29
CA THR A 90 -10.56 -0.40 -0.14
C THR A 90 -10.58 -0.43 -1.66
N THR A 91 -10.78 -1.61 -2.26
CA THR A 91 -11.01 -1.67 -3.71
C THR A 91 -12.47 -1.43 -3.98
N THR A 92 -12.79 -0.29 -4.60
CA THR A 92 -14.09 -0.14 -5.25
C THR A 92 -14.05 -1.03 -6.48
N THR A 93 -14.47 -2.28 -6.34
CA THR A 93 -14.70 -3.17 -7.47
C THR A 93 -15.79 -2.51 -8.29
N THR A 94 -15.39 -1.70 -9.28
CA THR A 94 -16.30 -1.23 -10.30
C THR A 94 -16.59 -2.47 -11.12
N THR A 95 -17.52 -3.29 -10.63
CA THR A 95 -18.09 -4.41 -11.36
C THR A 95 -18.64 -3.77 -12.62
N THR A 96 -17.80 -3.78 -13.64
CA THR A 96 -18.17 -3.32 -14.95
C THR A 96 -19.08 -4.43 -15.40
N THR A 97 -20.36 -4.27 -15.09
CA THR A 97 -21.44 -5.18 -15.47
C THR A 97 -21.48 -5.16 -16.99
N ALA A 98 -20.57 -5.91 -17.59
CA ALA A 98 -20.52 -6.17 -19.00
C ALA A 98 -21.75 -7.04 -19.27
N LEU A 99 -22.89 -6.38 -19.50
CA LEU A 99 -24.08 -6.85 -20.21
C LEU A 99 -24.22 -8.36 -20.23
N ARG A 100 -24.29 -9.01 -19.07
CA ARG A 100 -24.86 -10.34 -18.97
C ARG A 100 -26.33 -10.10 -18.68
N ASN A 101 -27.17 -10.46 -19.65
CA ASN A 101 -28.61 -10.70 -19.46
C ASN A 101 -28.77 -11.87 -18.46
N SER A 102 -28.35 -11.66 -17.21
CA SER A 102 -28.51 -12.64 -16.15
C SER A 102 -29.96 -12.57 -15.70
N THR A 103 -30.67 -13.64 -16.02
CA THR A 103 -32.06 -13.84 -15.69
C THR A 103 -32.16 -13.81 -14.17
N THR A 104 -32.83 -12.79 -13.64
CA THR A 104 -33.03 -12.49 -12.23
C THR A 104 -33.43 -13.73 -11.44
N ASP A 105 -32.52 -14.25 -10.62
CA ASP A 105 -32.87 -15.08 -9.47
C ASP A 105 -33.07 -14.12 -8.27
N PRO A 106 -34.30 -13.97 -7.75
CA PRO A 106 -34.63 -13.02 -6.70
C PRO A 106 -34.03 -13.34 -5.32
N CYS A 107 -33.14 -14.33 -5.22
CA CYS A 107 -32.49 -14.74 -3.98
C CYS A 107 -30.98 -14.38 -3.92
N ASP A 108 -30.42 -13.74 -4.95
CA ASP A 108 -29.01 -13.33 -4.93
C ASP A 108 -28.90 -11.98 -4.20
N GLU A 109 -28.76 -12.04 -2.87
CA GLU A 109 -28.43 -10.87 -2.05
C GLU A 109 -27.04 -10.38 -2.46
N GLN A 110 -27.02 -9.36 -3.31
CA GLN A 110 -25.83 -8.65 -3.71
C GLN A 110 -25.25 -7.95 -2.48
N TYR A 111 -24.29 -8.60 -1.82
CA TYR A 111 -23.42 -7.93 -0.85
C TYR A 111 -22.54 -6.97 -1.65
N ASP A 112 -22.67 -5.67 -1.36
CA ASP A 112 -21.67 -4.69 -1.75
C ASP A 112 -20.42 -4.96 -0.90
N ASP A 113 -19.66 -5.97 -1.31
CA ASP A 113 -18.39 -6.35 -0.68
C ASP A 113 -17.35 -5.30 -1.07
N GLU A 114 -17.29 -4.21 -0.29
CA GLU A 114 -16.11 -3.35 -0.25
C GLU A 114 -14.94 -4.18 0.27
N GLY A 115 -14.27 -4.86 -0.65
CA GLY A 115 -13.11 -5.69 -0.33
C GLY A 115 -12.00 -4.85 0.27
N ILE A 116 -11.77 -5.03 1.57
CA ILE A 116 -10.55 -4.55 2.24
C ILE A 116 -9.40 -5.45 1.79
N VAL A 117 -8.42 -4.86 1.13
CA VAL A 117 -7.23 -5.56 0.66
C VAL A 117 -6.04 -5.16 1.54
N VAL A 118 -5.37 -6.13 2.14
CA VAL A 118 -4.09 -5.92 2.85
C VAL A 118 -2.98 -5.75 1.82
N VAL A 119 -2.37 -4.58 1.81
CA VAL A 119 -1.32 -4.18 0.87
C VAL A 119 0.05 -4.57 1.42
N ALA A 120 0.26 -4.29 2.71
CA ALA A 120 1.48 -4.64 3.43
C ALA A 120 1.18 -4.73 4.93
N GLU A 121 1.95 -5.53 5.66
CA GLU A 121 1.85 -5.64 7.11
C GLU A 121 3.19 -6.04 7.74
N ALA A 122 3.39 -5.63 8.98
CA ALA A 122 4.38 -6.19 9.89
C ALA A 122 3.69 -6.57 11.19
N GLN A 123 3.75 -7.85 11.56
CA GLN A 123 3.17 -8.32 12.81
C GLN A 123 4.05 -7.94 14.00
N SER A 124 3.48 -7.95 15.22
CA SER A 124 4.31 -7.94 16.43
C SER A 124 5.31 -9.10 16.38
N GLY A 125 6.56 -8.80 16.75
CA GLY A 125 7.69 -9.71 16.63
C GLY A 125 8.48 -9.58 15.31
N HIS A 126 7.93 -8.87 14.31
CA HIS A 126 8.62 -8.67 13.03
C HIS A 126 9.98 -7.98 13.20
N TYR A 127 10.13 -7.15 14.23
CA TYR A 127 11.32 -6.37 14.51
C TYR A 127 12.22 -6.94 15.62
N ASP A 128 12.10 -8.23 15.95
CA ASP A 128 12.85 -8.89 17.05
C ASP A 128 14.38 -8.85 16.91
N ASN A 129 14.88 -8.76 15.68
CA ASN A 129 16.31 -8.70 15.39
C ASN A 129 16.88 -7.27 15.39
N TYR A 130 16.06 -6.26 15.61
CA TYR A 130 16.49 -4.87 15.64
C TYR A 130 16.85 -4.46 17.06
N ASN A 131 17.93 -3.67 17.17
CA ASN A 131 18.27 -3.05 18.44
C ASN A 131 17.25 -1.95 18.75
N ARG A 132 17.09 -1.69 20.04
CA ARG A 132 16.44 -0.49 20.56
C ARG A 132 17.05 0.76 19.90
N TYR A 133 16.25 1.80 19.68
CA TYR A 133 16.71 3.05 19.07
C TYR A 133 17.24 2.91 17.64
N THR A 134 16.88 1.82 16.95
CA THR A 134 17.18 1.68 15.52
C THR A 134 16.11 2.37 14.70
N LEU A 135 16.55 3.11 13.67
CA LEU A 135 15.67 3.60 12.62
C LEU A 135 15.48 2.49 11.57
N VAL A 136 14.24 2.07 11.38
CA VAL A 136 13.82 1.24 10.24
C VAL A 136 13.05 2.10 9.27
N VAL A 137 13.32 1.89 7.97
CA VAL A 137 12.65 2.58 6.87
C VAL A 137 12.04 1.53 5.96
N GLU A 138 10.72 1.49 5.91
CA GLU A 138 9.95 0.63 5.02
C GLU A 138 9.44 1.45 3.83
N ARG A 139 9.47 0.87 2.63
CA ARG A 139 9.00 1.53 1.40
C ARG A 139 8.00 0.67 0.68
N MET A 140 6.82 1.22 0.42
CA MET A 140 5.72 0.53 -0.27
C MET A 140 5.31 1.33 -1.51
N ALA A 141 5.08 0.64 -2.62
CA ALA A 141 4.51 1.24 -3.82
C ALA A 141 2.98 1.28 -3.68
N LEU A 142 2.39 2.45 -3.93
CA LEU A 142 0.96 2.68 -3.87
C LEU A 142 0.39 3.01 -5.25
N ASP A 143 -0.85 2.57 -5.47
CA ASP A 143 -1.63 2.83 -6.66
C ASP A 143 -2.18 4.27 -6.63
N PRO A 144 -1.96 5.07 -7.68
CA PRO A 144 -2.52 6.40 -7.77
C PRO A 144 -4.06 6.39 -7.71
N GLY A 145 -4.66 7.30 -6.95
CA GLY A 145 -6.11 7.44 -6.82
C GLY A 145 -6.77 6.49 -5.83
N ALA A 146 -6.03 5.54 -5.26
CA ALA A 146 -6.53 4.66 -4.21
C ALA A 146 -6.50 5.34 -2.82
N THR A 147 -7.40 4.89 -1.95
CA THR A 147 -7.47 5.32 -0.54
C THR A 147 -6.96 4.20 0.34
N TYR A 148 -5.98 4.54 1.17
CA TYR A 148 -5.31 3.63 2.07
C TYR A 148 -5.63 3.97 3.52
N THR A 149 -5.72 2.94 4.34
CA THR A 149 -5.81 3.03 5.79
C THR A 149 -4.56 2.39 6.38
N PHE A 150 -3.80 3.18 7.12
CA PHE A 150 -2.62 2.73 7.84
C PHE A 150 -2.96 2.63 9.33
N GLU A 151 -2.75 1.45 9.88
CA GLU A 151 -2.95 1.16 11.30
C GLU A 151 -1.63 0.71 11.91
N LEU A 152 -1.27 1.29 13.05
CA LEU A 152 -0.15 0.91 13.88
C LEU A 152 -0.72 0.48 15.23
N TYR A 153 -0.17 -0.59 15.78
CA TYR A 153 -0.50 -1.08 17.10
C TYR A 153 0.77 -1.46 17.87
N ASP A 154 0.71 -1.28 19.18
CA ASP A 154 1.73 -1.65 20.13
C ASP A 154 1.11 -2.56 21.18
N THR A 155 1.54 -3.82 21.16
CA THR A 155 1.03 -4.86 22.07
C THR A 155 1.46 -4.63 23.53
N GLY A 156 2.47 -3.79 23.79
CA GLY A 156 2.89 -3.38 25.13
C GLY A 156 1.93 -2.39 25.79
N GLY A 157 1.16 -1.67 24.98
CA GLY A 157 0.15 -0.72 25.45
C GLY A 157 0.71 0.63 25.92
N ASP A 158 2.02 0.80 25.95
CA ASP A 158 2.72 2.06 26.25
C ASP A 158 2.90 2.95 25.01
N GLY A 159 2.74 2.37 23.82
CA GLY A 159 2.78 3.08 22.55
C GLY A 159 4.20 3.46 22.15
N LEU A 160 4.35 4.01 20.95
CA LEU A 160 5.61 4.60 20.49
C LEU A 160 5.79 6.01 21.07
N CYS A 161 5.84 6.12 22.40
CA CYS A 161 5.80 7.39 23.11
C CYS A 161 7.15 7.82 23.72
N CYS A 162 7.26 9.10 24.05
CA CYS A 162 8.31 9.72 24.87
C CYS A 162 9.75 9.76 24.27
N GLU A 163 10.76 9.81 25.13
CA GLU A 163 12.19 9.89 24.77
C GLU A 163 12.70 8.63 24.04
N SER A 164 11.87 7.57 23.98
CA SER A 164 12.31 6.26 23.54
C SER A 164 11.98 5.97 22.08
N GLY A 165 10.79 6.32 21.60
CA GLY A 165 10.34 5.98 20.24
C GLY A 165 9.87 7.20 19.45
N ARG A 166 10.03 7.16 18.12
CA ARG A 166 9.46 8.16 17.19
C ARG A 166 9.01 7.47 15.92
N MET A 167 7.98 8.02 15.27
CA MET A 167 7.54 7.50 13.99
C MET A 167 7.13 8.65 13.09
N SER A 168 7.43 8.51 11.79
CA SER A 168 6.88 9.37 10.77
C SER A 168 6.42 8.56 9.58
N LEU A 169 5.27 8.95 9.02
CA LEU A 169 4.74 8.41 7.79
C LEU A 169 4.76 9.50 6.74
N THR A 170 5.48 9.28 5.64
CA THR A 170 5.63 10.22 4.55
C THR A 170 5.24 9.59 3.22
N LEU A 171 4.51 10.35 2.40
CA LEU A 171 4.17 9.98 1.04
C LEU A 171 5.07 10.76 0.07
N MET A 172 5.83 10.04 -0.74
CA MET A 172 6.69 10.59 -1.78
C MET A 172 6.02 10.44 -3.14
N GLU A 173 5.80 11.57 -3.80
CA GLU A 173 5.28 11.66 -5.17
C GLU A 173 6.44 11.50 -6.18
N PRO A 174 6.18 11.18 -7.46
CA PRO A 174 7.23 10.89 -8.44
C PRO A 174 7.95 12.16 -8.91
N ASP A 175 7.37 13.33 -8.66
CA ASP A 175 8.05 14.61 -8.83
C ASP A 175 9.06 14.91 -7.71
N GLY A 176 9.16 14.01 -6.73
CA GLY A 176 10.02 14.13 -5.56
C GLY A 176 9.43 14.96 -4.43
N SER A 177 8.19 15.44 -4.56
CA SER A 177 7.49 16.12 -3.46
C SER A 177 7.17 15.12 -2.35
N VAL A 178 7.24 15.60 -1.11
CA VAL A 178 7.04 14.78 0.10
C VAL A 178 5.91 15.39 0.92
N THR A 179 4.86 14.60 1.12
CA THR A 179 3.73 14.92 2.00
C THR A 179 3.89 14.17 3.31
N TYR A 180 3.85 14.88 4.44
CA TYR A 180 3.88 14.25 5.75
C TYR A 180 2.46 13.88 6.16
N LEU A 181 2.16 12.58 6.18
CA LEU A 181 0.87 12.06 6.62
C LEU A 181 0.80 12.02 8.15
N LEU A 182 1.90 11.60 8.77
CA LEU A 182 2.07 11.59 10.22
C LEU A 182 3.45 12.15 10.57
N ARG A 183 3.50 13.08 11.54
CA ARG A 183 4.73 13.55 12.17
C ARG A 183 4.67 13.26 13.67
N GLY A 184 5.28 12.16 14.07
CA GLY A 184 5.39 11.80 15.48
C GLY A 184 6.67 12.30 16.10
N ILE A 185 6.59 13.46 16.74
CA ILE A 185 7.48 13.81 17.85
C ILE A 185 6.73 13.65 19.19
N ASP A 186 5.40 13.46 19.13
CA ASP A 186 4.51 13.44 20.28
C ASP A 186 3.87 12.06 20.45
N ASP A 187 3.55 11.71 21.71
CA ASP A 187 3.15 10.40 22.20
C ASP A 187 2.10 9.71 21.31
N PHE A 188 2.53 8.67 20.58
CA PHE A 188 1.59 7.72 20.00
C PHE A 188 1.05 6.85 21.13
N GLY A 189 -0.28 6.76 21.19
CA GLY A 189 -0.93 5.79 22.05
C GLY A 189 -0.65 4.35 21.60
N PRO A 190 -1.29 3.36 22.24
CA PRO A 190 -1.12 1.95 21.89
C PRO A 190 -1.62 1.61 20.47
N GLU A 191 -2.43 2.49 19.88
CA GLU A 191 -2.98 2.34 18.54
C GLU A 191 -2.99 3.69 17.82
N LEU A 192 -2.74 3.66 16.52
CA LEU A 192 -2.85 4.80 15.62
C LEU A 192 -3.48 4.34 14.32
N ASN A 193 -4.50 5.04 13.86
CA ASN A 193 -5.13 4.81 12.57
C ASN A 193 -5.17 6.13 11.78
N THR A 194 -4.71 6.09 10.52
CA THR A 194 -4.83 7.22 9.59
C THR A 194 -5.23 6.74 8.21
N THR A 195 -6.15 7.47 7.59
CA THR A 195 -6.58 7.22 6.21
C THR A 195 -6.09 8.35 5.31
N PHE A 196 -5.58 8.01 4.14
CA PHE A 196 -5.12 8.99 3.15
C PHE A 196 -5.41 8.50 1.74
N THR A 197 -5.62 9.45 0.82
CA THR A 197 -5.81 9.17 -0.60
C THR A 197 -4.55 9.56 -1.35
N VAL A 198 -4.05 8.66 -2.18
CA VAL A 198 -2.94 8.93 -3.07
C VAL A 198 -3.46 9.76 -4.23
N SER A 199 -2.83 10.90 -4.50
CA SER A 199 -3.22 11.74 -5.63
C SER A 199 -3.17 10.91 -6.91
N GLY A 200 -4.34 10.69 -7.51
CA GLY A 200 -4.39 10.11 -8.85
C GLY A 200 -3.65 11.04 -9.79
N SER A 201 -3.01 10.49 -10.83
CA SER A 201 -2.76 11.28 -12.03
C SER A 201 -4.11 11.86 -12.39
N SER A 202 -4.32 13.16 -12.18
CA SER A 202 -5.45 13.85 -12.75
C SER A 202 -5.22 13.68 -14.23
N SER A 203 -5.81 12.63 -14.81
CA SER A 203 -5.95 12.53 -16.24
C SER A 203 -6.66 13.84 -16.51
N SER A 204 -5.92 14.81 -17.03
CA SER A 204 -6.49 15.99 -17.61
C SER A 204 -7.27 15.40 -18.77
N SER A 205 -8.47 14.92 -18.46
CA SER A 205 -9.62 14.97 -19.31
C SER A 205 -9.71 16.45 -19.63
N SER A 206 -8.87 16.88 -20.58
CA SER A 206 -9.26 17.81 -21.59
C SER A 206 -10.53 17.20 -22.15
N SER A 207 -11.64 17.48 -21.46
CA SER A 207 -12.95 17.44 -22.05
C SER A 207 -12.80 18.38 -23.22
N ALA A 208 -12.50 17.82 -24.39
CA ALA A 208 -12.63 18.54 -25.63
C ALA A 208 -14.04 19.10 -25.56
N SER A 209 -14.13 20.42 -25.37
CA SER A 209 -15.41 21.12 -25.33
C SER A 209 -16.02 20.86 -26.68
N VAL A 210 -16.86 19.84 -26.77
CA VAL A 210 -17.68 19.60 -27.95
C VAL A 210 -18.59 20.80 -27.98
N VAL A 211 -18.22 21.79 -28.78
CA VAL A 211 -19.06 22.93 -29.09
C VAL A 211 -20.41 22.36 -29.50
N PRO A 212 -21.52 22.75 -28.86
CA PRO A 212 -22.83 22.24 -29.24
C PRO A 212 -23.08 22.59 -30.70
N VAL A 213 -23.13 21.56 -31.56
CA VAL A 213 -23.57 21.72 -32.94
C VAL A 213 -25.05 22.03 -32.87
N ASN A 214 -25.37 23.32 -33.02
CA ASN A 214 -26.74 23.78 -33.05
C ASN A 214 -27.36 23.36 -34.40
N CYS A 215 -27.99 22.18 -34.43
CA CYS A 215 -28.76 21.73 -35.58
C CYS A 215 -30.02 22.58 -35.70
N THR A 216 -29.91 23.73 -36.37
CA THR A 216 -31.06 24.53 -36.78
C THR A 216 -31.82 23.78 -37.87
N THR A 217 -32.90 23.09 -37.49
CA THR A 217 -33.87 22.57 -38.46
C THR A 217 -34.68 23.73 -39.03
N ASN A 218 -34.41 24.08 -40.28
CA ASN A 218 -35.26 24.98 -41.06
C ASN A 218 -36.65 24.34 -41.24
N PRO A 219 -37.76 25.01 -40.85
CA PRO A 219 -39.08 24.53 -41.22
C PRO A 219 -39.29 24.71 -42.72
N THR A 220 -39.58 23.61 -43.41
CA THR A 220 -40.02 23.63 -44.81
C THR A 220 -41.48 24.07 -44.85
N THR A 221 -41.72 25.28 -45.33
CA THR A 221 -43.06 25.82 -45.55
C THR A 221 -43.64 25.23 -46.82
N THR A 222 -44.59 24.30 -46.67
CA THR A 222 -45.39 23.78 -47.80
C THR A 222 -46.60 24.68 -47.98
N ASN A 223 -46.60 25.51 -49.02
CA ASN A 223 -47.79 26.23 -49.48
C ASN A 223 -48.73 25.24 -50.18
N ALA A 224 -49.93 25.05 -49.63
CA ALA A 224 -51.04 24.40 -50.31
C ALA A 224 -51.90 25.48 -50.98
N THR A 225 -52.04 25.37 -52.31
CA THR A 225 -52.98 26.13 -53.12
C THR A 225 -54.19 25.25 -53.39
N THR A 226 -55.38 25.70 -52.97
CA THR A 226 -56.68 25.58 -53.69
C THR A 226 -57.75 26.35 -52.92
#